data_AF-A0A1N7DSJ1-F1
#
_entry.id   AF-A0A1N7DSJ1-F1
#
_cell.length_a   1.000
_cell.length_b   1.000
_cell.length_c   1.000
_cell.angle_alpha   90.00
_cell.angle_beta   90.00
_cell.angle_gamma   90.00
#
_symmetry.space_group_name_H-M   'P 1'
#
loop_
_entity.id
_entity.type
_entity.pdbx_description
1 polymer ?
#
loop_
_entity_poly.entity_id
_entity_poly.type
_entity_poly.pdbx_seq_one_letter_code
_entity_poly.pdbx_strand_id
1 'polypeptide(L)'
;MKKSLLALSAILAFATTNAQANNAQKIAVVKQAYDYEKRVQYWPKTLRRYGTANLNYNLGLDENSEEDLPCYFYWGSGGDPFYGSQDPDYTAKVSVGMNSRGWVVASVYSSRYRTSHSVAYVVKLENGKYKIDDIIENGSSFNNYAKKNCS
;
A
#
# COMPACT_ATOMS: atom_id res chain seq x y z
N MET A 1 41.44 -9.08 25.79
CA MET A 1 40.19 -8.38 25.40
C MET A 1 39.99 -8.49 23.88
N LYS A 2 39.50 -9.61 23.35
CA LYS A 2 39.23 -9.80 21.90
C LYS A 2 37.88 -10.48 21.60
N LYS A 3 37.16 -10.97 22.62
CA LYS A 3 35.89 -11.68 22.46
C LYS A 3 34.65 -10.77 22.37
N SER A 4 34.77 -9.49 22.75
CA SER A 4 33.63 -8.54 22.80
C SER A 4 33.33 -7.87 21.46
N LEU A 5 34.31 -7.68 20.57
CA LEU A 5 34.09 -7.06 19.26
C LEU A 5 33.36 -7.97 18.25
N LEU A 6 33.62 -9.27 18.28
CA LEU A 6 33.01 -10.22 17.34
C LEU A 6 31.50 -10.40 17.54
N ALA A 7 31.04 -10.34 18.80
CA ALA A 7 29.61 -10.45 19.13
C ALA A 7 28.81 -9.23 18.64
N LEU A 8 29.39 -8.03 18.70
CA LEU A 8 28.72 -6.80 18.27
C LEU A 8 28.57 -6.73 16.74
N SER A 9 29.56 -7.20 15.98
CA SER A 9 29.48 -7.30 14.52
C SER A 9 28.46 -8.35 14.03
N ALA A 10 28.31 -9.46 14.75
CA ALA A 10 27.32 -10.48 14.40
C ALA A 10 25.88 -9.99 14.62
N ILE A 11 25.60 -9.35 15.76
CA ILE A 11 24.26 -8.81 16.08
C ILE A 11 23.83 -7.74 15.07
N LEU A 12 24.76 -6.90 14.62
CA LEU A 12 24.49 -5.87 13.60
C LEU A 12 24.19 -6.48 12.22
N ALA A 13 24.87 -7.56 11.85
CA ALA A 13 24.60 -8.28 10.61
C ALA A 13 23.24 -9.01 10.62
N PHE A 14 22.82 -9.59 11.75
CA PHE A 14 21.50 -10.22 11.87
C PHE A 14 20.34 -9.21 11.92
N ALA A 15 20.55 -8.03 12.52
CA ALA A 15 19.52 -6.99 12.55
C ALA A 15 19.27 -6.38 11.16
N THR A 16 20.34 -6.19 10.37
CA THR A 16 20.26 -5.60 9.03
C THR A 16 19.62 -6.53 8.00
N THR A 17 19.91 -7.84 8.06
CA THR A 17 19.28 -8.83 7.16
C THR A 17 17.78 -8.98 7.42
N ASN A 18 17.37 -9.00 8.69
CA ASN A 18 15.94 -9.08 9.05
C ASN A 18 15.17 -7.82 8.64
N ALA A 19 15.74 -6.63 8.84
CA ALA A 19 15.11 -5.39 8.40
C ALA A 19 14.98 -5.31 6.87
N GLN A 20 16.02 -5.74 6.13
CA GLN A 20 15.99 -5.78 4.67
C GLN A 20 14.97 -6.82 4.16
N ALA A 21 14.91 -8.00 4.76
CA ALA A 21 13.93 -9.04 4.40
C ALA A 21 12.50 -8.55 4.65
N ASN A 22 12.24 -7.91 5.79
CA ASN A 22 10.95 -7.32 6.11
C ASN A 22 10.55 -6.23 5.11
N ASN A 23 11.49 -5.34 4.74
CA ASN A 23 11.24 -4.31 3.73
C ASN A 23 10.95 -4.92 2.35
N ALA A 24 11.67 -5.98 1.95
CA ALA A 24 11.41 -6.69 0.71
C ALA A 24 10.00 -7.31 0.69
N GLN A 25 9.56 -7.91 1.80
CA GLN A 25 8.21 -8.48 1.93
C GLN A 25 7.11 -7.40 1.90
N LYS A 26 7.35 -6.25 2.55
CA LYS A 26 6.45 -5.09 2.47
C LYS A 26 6.33 -4.55 1.04
N ILE A 27 7.44 -4.40 0.33
CA ILE A 27 7.43 -4.02 -1.09
C ILE A 27 6.68 -5.07 -1.92
N ALA A 28 6.90 -6.36 -1.64
CA ALA A 28 6.29 -7.44 -2.40
C ALA A 28 4.76 -7.43 -2.32
N VAL A 29 4.15 -7.18 -1.16
CA VAL A 29 2.68 -7.14 -1.06
C VAL A 29 2.08 -5.99 -1.89
N VAL A 30 2.72 -4.81 -1.91
CA VAL A 30 2.24 -3.68 -2.74
C VAL A 30 2.41 -3.98 -4.23
N LYS A 31 3.53 -4.58 -4.65
CA LYS A 31 3.71 -5.04 -6.05
C LYS A 31 2.62 -6.04 -6.45
N GLN A 32 2.35 -7.04 -5.62
CA GLN A 32 1.29 -8.02 -5.87
C GLN A 32 -0.10 -7.37 -5.95
N ALA A 33 -0.36 -6.33 -5.14
CA ALA A 33 -1.60 -5.58 -5.22
C ALA A 33 -1.74 -4.83 -6.55
N TYR A 34 -0.69 -4.15 -7.03
CA TYR A 34 -0.69 -3.52 -8.36
C TYR A 34 -0.85 -4.52 -9.50
N ASP A 35 -0.16 -5.67 -9.44
CA ASP A 35 -0.29 -6.72 -10.47
C ASP A 35 -1.71 -7.31 -10.50
N TYR A 36 -2.36 -7.41 -9.35
CA TYR A 36 -3.75 -7.84 -9.26
C TYR A 36 -4.71 -6.76 -9.76
N GLU A 37 -4.51 -5.51 -9.34
CA GLU A 37 -5.33 -4.37 -9.77
C GLU A 37 -5.27 -4.18 -11.28
N LYS A 38 -4.09 -4.29 -11.90
CA LYS A 38 -3.94 -4.19 -13.35
C LYS A 38 -4.80 -5.21 -14.13
N ARG A 39 -5.03 -6.39 -13.55
CA ARG A 39 -5.85 -7.46 -14.16
C ARG A 39 -7.33 -7.31 -13.86
N VAL A 40 -7.67 -6.87 -12.66
CA VAL A 40 -9.05 -6.86 -12.16
C VAL A 40 -9.72 -5.51 -12.36
N GLN A 41 -8.95 -4.43 -12.38
CA GLN A 41 -9.37 -3.05 -12.64
C GLN A 41 -10.52 -2.63 -11.74
N TYR A 42 -10.40 -3.02 -10.47
CA TYR A 42 -11.42 -2.80 -9.46
C TYR A 42 -10.74 -2.85 -8.09
N TRP A 43 -10.20 -1.69 -7.72
CA TRP A 43 -9.45 -1.49 -6.49
C TRP A 43 -10.16 -1.95 -5.20
N PRO A 44 -11.51 -1.91 -5.06
CA PRO A 44 -12.16 -2.45 -3.86
C PRO A 44 -11.86 -3.95 -3.69
N LYS A 45 -11.88 -4.72 -4.77
CA LYS A 45 -11.53 -6.14 -4.76
C LYS A 45 -10.05 -6.38 -4.51
N THR A 46 -9.19 -5.47 -4.95
CA THR A 46 -7.76 -5.49 -4.62
C THR A 46 -7.53 -5.29 -3.12
N LEU A 47 -8.20 -4.32 -2.48
CA LEU A 47 -8.09 -4.09 -1.04
C LEU A 47 -8.72 -5.21 -0.19
N ARG A 48 -9.85 -5.79 -0.62
CA ARG A 48 -10.38 -7.02 0.03
C ARG A 48 -9.31 -8.12 0.12
N ARG A 49 -8.45 -8.25 -0.90
CA ARG A 49 -7.40 -9.27 -0.96
C ARG A 49 -6.12 -8.89 -0.22
N TYR A 50 -5.63 -7.67 -0.40
CA TYR A 50 -4.30 -7.24 0.05
C TYR A 50 -4.32 -6.27 1.24
N GLY A 51 -5.49 -5.70 1.55
CA GLY A 51 -5.75 -4.87 2.71
C GLY A 51 -5.85 -5.68 4.01
N THR A 52 -5.74 -4.97 5.12
CA THR A 52 -6.02 -5.47 6.47
C THR A 52 -7.53 -5.54 6.70
N ALA A 53 -7.96 -6.40 7.63
CA ALA A 53 -9.38 -6.47 8.00
C ALA A 53 -9.92 -5.11 8.48
N ASN A 54 -9.14 -4.37 9.27
CA ASN A 54 -9.51 -3.05 9.76
C ASN A 54 -9.65 -2.00 8.64
N LEU A 55 -8.75 -2.00 7.65
CA LEU A 55 -8.86 -1.10 6.50
C LEU A 55 -10.14 -1.41 5.71
N ASN A 56 -10.39 -2.69 5.44
CA ASN A 56 -11.59 -3.12 4.71
C ASN A 56 -12.87 -2.77 5.45
N TYR A 57 -12.92 -2.99 6.77
CA TYR A 57 -14.04 -2.61 7.63
C TYR A 57 -14.36 -1.11 7.55
N ASN A 58 -13.33 -0.25 7.72
CA ASN A 58 -13.54 1.20 7.66
C ASN A 58 -13.96 1.68 6.26
N LEU A 59 -13.63 0.91 5.22
CA LEU A 59 -14.06 1.16 3.85
C LEU A 59 -15.39 0.46 3.50
N GLY A 60 -16.05 -0.20 4.45
CA GLY A 60 -17.28 -0.96 4.17
C GLY A 60 -17.11 -2.00 3.06
N LEU A 61 -15.91 -2.58 2.92
CA LEU A 61 -15.60 -3.57 1.89
C LEU A 61 -16.01 -4.99 2.30
N ASP A 62 -16.70 -5.11 3.41
CA ASP A 62 -17.14 -6.34 4.04
C ASP A 62 -18.37 -6.85 3.26
N GLU A 63 -18.12 -7.87 2.43
CA GLU A 63 -19.09 -8.82 1.87
C GLU A 63 -20.56 -8.34 1.85
N ASN A 64 -20.99 -7.71 0.74
CA ASN A 64 -22.34 -7.82 0.10
C ASN A 64 -22.89 -6.56 -0.60
N SER A 65 -22.21 -5.40 -0.64
CA SER A 65 -22.69 -4.28 -1.47
C SER A 65 -21.92 -4.19 -2.80
N GLU A 66 -22.61 -4.49 -3.91
CA GLU A 66 -22.09 -4.24 -5.26
C GLU A 66 -22.39 -2.81 -5.75
N GLU A 67 -23.24 -2.04 -5.06
CA GLU A 67 -23.85 -0.84 -5.68
C GLU A 67 -23.79 0.48 -4.91
N ASP A 68 -23.35 0.52 -3.64
CA ASP A 68 -23.29 1.82 -2.96
C ASP A 68 -22.00 2.54 -3.34
N LEU A 69 -22.15 3.59 -4.17
CA LEU A 69 -21.10 4.55 -4.50
C LEU A 69 -20.42 4.95 -3.21
N PRO A 70 -19.19 4.50 -3.02
CA PRO A 70 -18.69 4.59 -1.68
C PRO A 70 -18.23 6.02 -1.39
N CYS A 71 -18.55 6.50 -0.19
CA CYS A 71 -18.11 7.74 0.47
C CYS A 71 -16.64 8.18 0.21
N TYR A 72 -15.79 7.26 -0.24
CA TYR A 72 -14.40 7.47 -0.61
C TYR A 72 -14.15 7.97 -2.05
N PHE A 73 -15.18 8.12 -2.89
CA PHE A 73 -15.03 8.71 -4.24
C PHE A 73 -14.49 10.15 -4.22
N TYR A 74 -14.49 10.81 -3.07
CA TYR A 74 -13.95 12.17 -2.88
C TYR A 74 -12.61 12.21 -2.14
N TRP A 75 -12.03 11.06 -1.79
CA TRP A 75 -10.74 11.03 -1.13
C TRP A 75 -9.59 11.19 -2.12
N GLY A 76 -8.59 12.00 -1.76
CA GLY A 76 -7.39 12.20 -2.57
C GLY A 76 -7.71 12.83 -3.92
N SER A 77 -7.30 12.18 -5.00
CA SER A 77 -7.65 12.57 -6.37
C SER A 77 -9.11 12.30 -6.75
N GLY A 78 -9.91 11.73 -5.83
CA GLY A 78 -11.30 11.37 -6.04
C GLY A 78 -11.49 10.18 -6.98
N GLY A 79 -10.55 9.22 -6.97
CA GLY A 79 -10.52 8.08 -7.90
C GLY A 79 -9.86 6.83 -7.32
N ASP A 80 -9.37 5.96 -8.19
CA ASP A 80 -8.65 4.73 -7.84
C ASP A 80 -7.43 5.07 -6.94
N PRO A 81 -7.35 4.54 -5.71
CA PRO A 81 -6.30 4.89 -4.76
C PRO A 81 -4.93 4.25 -5.09
N PHE A 82 -4.83 3.35 -6.06
CA PHE A 82 -3.57 2.85 -6.60
C PHE A 82 -3.06 3.73 -7.74
N TYR A 83 -3.96 4.27 -8.55
CA TYR A 83 -3.62 5.03 -9.76
C TYR A 83 -3.92 6.53 -9.67
N GLY A 84 -4.42 7.02 -8.54
CA GLY A 84 -4.64 8.45 -8.29
C GLY A 84 -5.53 9.12 -9.35
N SER A 85 -6.50 8.39 -9.90
CA SER A 85 -7.30 8.86 -11.04
C SER A 85 -8.68 8.22 -11.08
N GLN A 86 -9.69 8.98 -11.52
CA GLN A 86 -11.02 8.45 -11.86
C GLN A 86 -11.00 7.59 -13.12
N ASP A 87 -10.09 7.87 -14.05
CA ASP A 87 -9.82 7.08 -15.24
C ASP A 87 -8.37 6.55 -15.17
N PRO A 88 -8.14 5.49 -14.39
CA PRO A 88 -6.80 4.96 -14.13
C PRO A 88 -6.16 4.35 -15.37
N ASP A 89 -4.91 4.76 -15.66
CA ASP A 89 -4.10 4.12 -16.69
C ASP A 89 -3.44 2.84 -16.14
N TYR A 90 -4.15 1.71 -16.25
CA TYR A 90 -3.64 0.40 -15.85
C TYR A 90 -2.43 -0.09 -16.67
N THR A 91 -2.06 0.62 -17.74
CA THR A 91 -0.84 0.34 -18.51
C THR A 91 0.39 1.10 -18.00
N ALA A 92 0.20 2.02 -17.05
CA ALA A 92 1.25 2.84 -16.45
C ALA A 92 2.40 1.98 -15.88
N LYS A 93 3.61 2.54 -15.94
CA LYS A 93 4.79 1.94 -15.33
C LYS A 93 4.76 2.21 -13.83
N VAL A 94 4.90 1.16 -13.03
CA VAL A 94 4.88 1.25 -11.57
C VAL A 94 6.24 0.81 -11.02
N SER A 95 6.88 1.67 -10.23
CA SER A 95 8.06 1.36 -9.44
C SER A 95 7.71 1.40 -7.96
N VAL A 96 8.14 0.40 -7.19
CA VAL A 96 7.79 0.28 -5.77
C VAL A 96 9.06 0.17 -4.92
N GLY A 97 9.19 1.03 -3.92
CA GLY A 97 10.33 1.07 -2.99
C GLY A 97 9.92 1.50 -1.58
N MET A 98 10.87 1.54 -0.66
CA MET A 98 10.66 2.09 0.70
C MET A 98 11.06 3.56 0.73
N ASN A 99 10.33 4.39 1.47
CA ASN A 99 10.78 5.74 1.83
C ASN A 99 11.42 5.75 3.24
N SER A 100 11.96 6.91 3.63
CA SER A 100 12.60 7.13 4.93
C SER A 100 11.64 7.03 6.13
N ARG A 101 10.33 7.12 5.90
CA ARG A 101 9.29 6.94 6.95
C ARG A 101 8.94 5.46 7.17
N GLY A 102 9.56 4.55 6.43
CA GLY A 102 9.23 3.13 6.50
C GLY A 102 7.91 2.77 5.80
N TRP A 103 7.40 3.66 4.94
CA TRP A 103 6.25 3.38 4.08
C TRP A 103 6.74 2.82 2.74
N VAL A 104 5.91 1.97 2.14
CA VAL A 104 6.14 1.52 0.76
C VAL A 104 5.58 2.59 -0.16
N VAL A 105 6.38 3.11 -1.10
CA VAL A 105 5.95 4.13 -2.06
C VAL A 105 5.92 3.50 -3.45
N ALA A 106 4.79 3.65 -4.13
CA ALA A 106 4.65 3.37 -5.54
C ALA A 106 4.72 4.68 -6.32
N SER A 107 5.68 4.77 -7.24
CA SER A 107 5.74 5.82 -8.25
C SER A 107 5.15 5.29 -9.54
N VAL A 108 4.11 5.94 -10.01
CA VAL A 108 3.34 5.52 -11.18
C VAL A 108 3.50 6.57 -12.27
N TYR A 109 3.88 6.13 -13.46
CA TYR A 109 4.08 7.00 -14.61
C TYR A 109 3.21 6.54 -15.78
N SER A 110 2.26 7.39 -16.17
CA SER A 110 1.44 7.20 -17.37
C SER A 110 2.12 7.86 -18.56
N SER A 111 2.53 7.06 -19.54
CA SER A 111 3.02 7.61 -20.82
C SER A 111 1.90 8.20 -21.67
N ARG A 112 0.66 7.69 -21.51
CA ARG A 112 -0.54 8.16 -22.20
C ARG A 112 -0.89 9.59 -21.79
N TYR A 113 -0.90 9.85 -20.49
CA TYR A 113 -1.25 11.16 -19.93
C TYR A 113 -0.05 12.07 -19.67
N ARG A 114 1.17 11.52 -19.78
CA ARG A 114 2.44 12.21 -19.46
C ARG A 114 2.47 12.75 -18.03
N THR A 115 1.86 12.02 -17.11
CA THR A 115 1.76 12.37 -15.69
C THR A 115 2.50 11.37 -14.83
N SER A 116 3.01 11.86 -13.71
CA SER A 116 3.57 11.04 -12.63
C SER A 116 2.77 11.30 -11.37
N HIS A 117 2.45 10.24 -10.65
CA HIS A 117 1.89 10.34 -9.30
C HIS A 117 2.62 9.38 -8.38
N SER A 118 2.51 9.62 -7.08
CA SER A 118 3.11 8.73 -6.07
C SER A 118 2.13 8.48 -4.95
N VAL A 119 1.97 7.20 -4.62
CA VAL A 119 1.10 6.74 -3.55
C VAL A 119 1.96 6.05 -2.51
N ALA A 120 1.78 6.41 -1.23
CA ALA A 120 2.46 5.74 -0.14
C ALA A 120 1.50 4.77 0.57
N TYR A 121 2.03 3.65 1.05
CA TYR A 121 1.29 2.58 1.69
C TYR A 121 1.92 2.29 3.05
N VAL A 122 1.06 2.27 4.07
CA VAL A 122 1.41 1.72 5.38
C VAL A 122 1.16 0.22 5.31
N VAL A 123 2.19 -0.58 5.56
CA VAL A 123 2.12 -2.04 5.47
C VAL A 123 2.46 -2.65 6.83
N LYS A 124 1.55 -3.48 7.36
CA LYS A 124 1.71 -4.17 8.64
C LYS A 124 1.62 -5.68 8.49
N LEU A 125 2.13 -6.40 9.49
CA LEU A 125 1.99 -7.85 9.57
C LEU A 125 0.65 -8.18 10.26
N GLU A 126 -0.22 -8.92 9.58
CA GLU A 126 -1.51 -9.39 10.08
C GLU A 126 -1.62 -10.89 9.83
N ASN A 127 -1.83 -11.68 10.88
CA ASN A 127 -1.93 -13.15 10.80
C ASN A 127 -0.75 -13.80 10.02
N GLY A 128 0.46 -13.31 10.27
CA GLY A 128 1.69 -13.81 9.63
C GLY A 128 1.89 -13.38 8.17
N LYS A 129 1.04 -12.50 7.62
CA LYS A 129 1.16 -11.99 6.25
C LYS A 129 1.21 -10.47 6.25
N TYR A 130 2.06 -9.88 5.42
CA TYR A 130 2.05 -8.44 5.23
C TYR A 130 0.80 -8.01 4.45
N LYS A 131 0.18 -6.92 4.90
CA LYS A 131 -1.08 -6.38 4.38
C LYS A 131 -1.04 -4.86 4.37
N ILE A 132 -1.75 -4.25 3.42
CA ILE A 132 -1.92 -2.79 3.30
C ILE A 132 -2.89 -2.34 4.40
N ASP A 133 -2.41 -1.51 5.32
CA ASP A 133 -3.22 -0.99 6.43
C ASP A 133 -3.73 0.42 6.20
N ASP A 134 -3.04 1.17 5.35
CA ASP A 134 -3.44 2.52 4.98
C ASP A 134 -2.82 2.90 3.62
N ILE A 135 -3.47 3.85 2.96
CA ILE A 135 -3.00 4.50 1.74
C ILE A 135 -2.87 5.99 2.05
N ILE A 136 -1.70 6.55 1.76
CA ILE A 136 -1.38 7.95 1.99
C ILE A 136 -1.18 8.63 0.65
N GLU A 137 -2.05 9.59 0.35
CA GLU A 137 -1.96 10.45 -0.83
C GLU A 137 -1.96 11.92 -0.38
N ASN A 138 -1.04 12.73 -0.89
CA ASN A 138 -0.88 14.15 -0.51
C ASN A 138 -0.84 14.39 1.01
N GLY A 139 -0.29 13.44 1.77
CA GLY A 139 -0.19 13.49 3.23
C GLY A 139 -1.49 13.16 3.98
N SER A 140 -2.56 12.86 3.27
CA SER A 140 -3.85 12.44 3.84
C SER A 140 -3.94 10.92 3.89
N SER A 141 -4.50 10.40 4.98
CA SER A 141 -4.72 8.96 5.21
C SER A 141 -6.08 8.53 4.67
N PHE A 142 -6.10 7.44 3.92
CA PHE A 142 -7.33 6.90 3.36
C PHE A 142 -8.18 6.25 4.44
N ASN A 143 -7.54 5.50 5.32
CA ASN A 143 -8.19 4.83 6.44
C ASN A 143 -8.83 5.84 7.41
N ASN A 144 -8.13 6.93 7.72
CA ASN A 144 -8.68 7.98 8.58
C ASN A 144 -9.83 8.74 7.91
N TYR A 145 -9.74 9.00 6.61
CA TYR A 145 -10.85 9.60 5.87
C TYR A 145 -12.07 8.68 5.87
N ALA A 146 -11.87 7.39 5.59
CA ALA A 146 -12.93 6.40 5.56
C ALA A 146 -13.63 6.31 6.92
N LYS A 147 -12.87 6.13 8.00
CA LYS A 147 -13.40 6.13 9.38
C LYS A 147 -14.14 7.42 9.77
N LYS A 148 -13.87 8.55 9.12
CA LYS A 148 -14.56 9.81 9.43
C LYS A 148 -15.85 10.00 8.63
N ASN A 149 -15.87 9.55 7.39
CA ASN A 149 -16.90 9.92 6.41
C ASN A 149 -17.72 8.72 5.90
N CYS A 150 -17.36 7.49 6.26
CA CYS A 150 -17.94 6.25 5.74
C CYS A 150 -18.55 5.34 6.81
N SER A 151 -18.24 5.59 8.09
CA SER A 151 -18.74 4.83 9.24
C SER A 151 -19.78 5.62 10.02
#